data_AF-A0A5J4KH63-F1
#
_entry.id   AF-A0A5J4KH63-F1
#
_cell.length_a   1.000
_cell.length_b   1.000
_cell.length_c   1.000
_cell.angle_alpha   90.00
_cell.angle_beta   90.00
_cell.angle_gamma   90.00
#
_symmetry.space_group_name_H-M   'P 1'
#
loop_
_entity.id
_entity.type
_entity.pdbx_description
1 polymer ?
#
loop_
_entity_poly.entity_id
_entity_poly.type
_entity_poly.pdbx_seq_one_letter_code
_entity_poly.pdbx_strand_id
1 'polypeptide(L)'
;MAIKESKDYYTAAQTKKILGITDGMLYNYIDNGALTRIIPPGRKQGVYSRGEVERLARELQTFILQRNHLHAIIKRVENREEMRACLEISQELFGLERGDIEARLDSRMNVLKANPETYYLLKDDYQVIGYFSIMPLKKGKLEGVLGQTLPVKIDTEDIAKFDSGKQVELYLTAMGVSPKFKTDEKRVYGSKLISGLVELIIDLGKRGVIIERIAARSNMPDGIRLMKHIGFTEVRPLTPERRTFIIDVEPSGIPFVLQYKKALEESSMSTELEQQPEKVAKKRSRSRS
;
A
#
# COMPACT_ATOMS: atom_id res chain seq x y z
N MET A 1 -51.25 17.37 -6.03
CA MET A 1 -51.01 16.04 -5.42
C MET A 1 -49.51 15.81 -5.33
N ALA A 2 -48.92 15.99 -4.15
CA ALA A 2 -47.48 15.80 -3.95
C ALA A 2 -47.11 14.34 -4.17
N ILE A 3 -45.99 14.09 -4.84
CA ILE A 3 -45.44 12.74 -5.02
C ILE A 3 -45.08 12.24 -3.62
N LYS A 4 -45.79 11.20 -3.14
CA LYS A 4 -45.31 10.43 -2.00
C LYS A 4 -44.01 9.79 -2.46
N GLU A 5 -42.88 10.18 -1.87
CA GLU A 5 -41.54 9.73 -2.26
C GLU A 5 -41.53 8.20 -2.35
N SER A 6 -41.47 7.67 -3.58
CA SER A 6 -41.23 6.25 -3.79
C SER A 6 -39.79 5.98 -3.40
N LYS A 7 -39.59 5.07 -2.43
CA LYS A 7 -38.26 4.79 -1.87
C LYS A 7 -37.26 4.25 -2.90
N ASP A 8 -37.73 3.83 -4.07
CA ASP A 8 -36.92 3.12 -5.08
C ASP A 8 -36.51 3.98 -6.29
N TYR A 9 -37.00 5.23 -6.38
CA TYR A 9 -36.73 6.08 -7.54
C TYR A 9 -36.33 7.51 -7.15
N TYR A 10 -35.45 8.10 -7.97
CA TYR A 10 -35.11 9.51 -7.92
C TYR A 10 -35.75 10.28 -9.07
N THR A 11 -36.14 11.52 -8.80
CA THR A 11 -36.47 12.49 -9.85
C THR A 11 -35.21 12.95 -10.59
N ALA A 12 -35.38 13.61 -11.74
CA ALA A 12 -34.24 14.20 -12.47
C ALA A 12 -33.45 15.20 -11.61
N ALA A 13 -34.12 16.03 -10.82
CA ALA A 13 -33.48 16.99 -9.93
C ALA A 13 -32.63 16.30 -8.85
N GLN A 14 -33.17 15.26 -8.21
CA GLN A 14 -32.44 14.46 -7.22
C GLN A 14 -31.23 13.76 -7.86
N THR A 15 -31.41 13.15 -9.04
CA THR A 15 -30.34 12.45 -9.76
C THR A 15 -29.18 13.39 -10.10
N LYS A 16 -29.46 14.57 -10.67
CA LYS A 16 -28.42 15.58 -10.94
C LYS A 16 -27.68 16.02 -9.69
N LYS A 17 -28.42 16.23 -8.59
CA LYS A 17 -27.82 16.63 -7.30
C LYS A 17 -26.92 15.54 -6.73
N ILE A 18 -27.35 14.27 -6.80
CA ILE A 18 -26.57 13.13 -6.30
C ILE A 18 -25.30 12.92 -7.14
N LEU A 19 -25.42 13.00 -8.46
CA LEU A 19 -24.30 12.78 -9.38
C LEU A 19 -23.39 14.01 -9.52
N GLY A 20 -23.85 15.20 -9.12
CA GLY A 20 -23.11 16.45 -9.30
C GLY A 20 -22.98 16.86 -10.77
N ILE A 21 -24.02 16.64 -11.59
CA ILE A 21 -23.97 16.81 -13.05
C ILE A 21 -25.00 17.81 -13.59
N THR A 22 -24.73 18.33 -14.79
CA THR A 22 -25.64 19.21 -15.54
C THR A 22 -26.75 18.42 -16.25
N ASP A 23 -27.77 19.12 -16.78
CA ASP A 23 -28.82 18.48 -17.57
C ASP A 23 -28.29 17.77 -18.82
N GLY A 24 -27.35 18.39 -19.55
CA GLY A 24 -26.75 17.78 -20.74
C GLY A 24 -26.03 16.47 -20.42
N MET A 25 -25.33 16.40 -19.29
CA MET A 25 -24.69 15.16 -18.83
C MET A 25 -25.71 14.09 -18.44
N LEU A 26 -26.85 14.46 -17.85
CA LEU A 26 -27.92 13.51 -17.54
C LEU A 26 -28.50 12.91 -18.82
N TYR A 27 -28.74 13.71 -19.87
CA TYR A 27 -29.18 13.20 -21.17
C TYR A 27 -28.14 12.28 -21.79
N ASN A 28 -26.86 12.65 -21.76
CA ASN A 28 -25.78 11.78 -22.26
C ASN A 28 -25.76 10.41 -21.56
N TYR A 29 -25.99 10.35 -20.24
CA TYR A 29 -26.07 9.08 -19.50
C TYR A 29 -27.32 8.25 -19.84
N ILE A 30 -28.40 8.90 -20.28
CA ILE A 30 -29.59 8.19 -20.74
C ILE A 30 -29.32 7.63 -22.14
N ASP A 31 -28.80 8.47 -23.03
CA ASP A 31 -28.58 8.12 -24.43
C ASP A 31 -27.51 7.03 -24.61
N ASN A 32 -26.51 6.98 -23.72
CA ASN A 32 -25.49 5.93 -23.71
C ASN A 32 -25.87 4.67 -22.90
N GLY A 33 -27.06 4.65 -22.29
CA GLY A 33 -27.56 3.50 -21.52
C GLY A 33 -26.98 3.35 -20.11
N ALA A 34 -26.24 4.33 -19.58
CA ALA A 34 -25.75 4.30 -18.20
C ALA A 34 -26.87 4.50 -17.16
N LEU A 35 -27.96 5.19 -17.53
CA LEU A 35 -29.16 5.39 -16.72
C LEU A 35 -30.43 5.09 -17.50
N THR A 36 -31.36 4.37 -16.87
CA THR A 36 -32.67 4.10 -17.49
C THR A 36 -33.69 5.15 -17.05
N ARG A 37 -34.24 5.90 -18.01
CA ARG A 37 -35.35 6.84 -17.74
C ARG A 37 -36.68 6.08 -17.78
N ILE A 38 -37.37 6.01 -16.64
CA ILE A 38 -38.67 5.34 -16.51
C ILE A 38 -39.76 6.41 -16.44
N ILE A 39 -40.82 6.31 -17.24
CA ILE A 39 -41.97 7.22 -17.17
C ILE A 39 -43.14 6.44 -16.55
N PRO A 40 -43.52 6.70 -15.29
CA PRO A 40 -44.63 6.01 -14.66
C PRO A 40 -45.95 6.26 -15.42
N PRO A 41 -46.88 5.28 -15.45
CA PRO A 41 -48.18 5.46 -16.10
C PRO A 41 -48.92 6.71 -15.60
N GLY A 42 -49.43 7.53 -16.53
CA GLY A 42 -50.14 8.77 -16.21
C GLY A 42 -49.25 9.94 -15.80
N ARG A 43 -47.92 9.85 -15.93
CA ARG A 43 -46.98 10.94 -15.63
C ARG A 43 -46.24 11.40 -16.89
N LYS A 44 -45.88 12.69 -16.93
CA LYS A 44 -45.05 13.29 -17.99
C LYS A 44 -43.55 13.32 -17.63
N GLN A 45 -43.23 13.30 -16.35
CA GLN A 45 -41.86 13.37 -15.84
C GLN A 45 -41.28 11.97 -15.66
N GLY A 46 -40.04 11.78 -16.11
CA GLY A 46 -39.30 10.54 -15.90
C GLY A 46 -38.67 10.47 -14.51
N VAL A 47 -38.46 9.26 -14.03
CA VAL A 47 -37.74 8.92 -12.80
C VAL A 47 -36.62 7.93 -13.12
N TYR A 48 -35.69 7.77 -12.19
CA TYR A 48 -34.48 6.96 -12.35
C TYR A 48 -34.36 5.96 -11.21
N SER A 49 -33.94 4.73 -11.52
CA SER A 49 -33.73 3.71 -10.50
C SER A 49 -32.70 4.18 -9.47
N ARG A 50 -33.04 4.10 -8.19
CA ARG A 50 -32.14 4.45 -7.09
C ARG A 50 -30.81 3.70 -7.17
N GLY A 51 -30.86 2.40 -7.43
CA GLY A 51 -29.68 1.54 -7.51
C GLY A 51 -28.74 1.92 -8.66
N GLU A 52 -29.29 2.29 -9.83
CA GLU A 52 -28.49 2.74 -10.97
C GLU A 52 -27.81 4.08 -10.68
N VAL A 53 -28.55 5.05 -10.14
CA VAL A 53 -28.02 6.37 -9.79
C VAL A 53 -26.93 6.26 -8.73
N GLU A 54 -27.14 5.47 -7.66
CA GLU A 54 -26.14 5.29 -6.61
C GLU A 54 -24.92 4.51 -7.09
N ARG A 55 -25.07 3.57 -8.02
CA ARG A 55 -23.94 2.88 -8.65
C ARG A 55 -23.12 3.85 -9.49
N LEU A 56 -23.75 4.62 -10.36
CA LEU A 56 -23.08 5.60 -11.20
C LEU A 56 -22.42 6.70 -10.36
N ALA A 57 -23.06 7.13 -9.26
CA ALA A 57 -22.47 8.07 -8.32
C ALA A 57 -21.13 7.56 -7.75
N ARG A 58 -21.09 6.28 -7.34
CA ARG A 58 -19.85 5.63 -6.85
C ARG A 58 -18.79 5.53 -7.94
N GLU A 59 -19.18 5.19 -9.16
CA GLU A 59 -18.26 5.10 -10.31
C GLU A 59 -17.66 6.47 -10.64
N LEU A 60 -18.46 7.53 -10.72
CA LEU A 60 -17.99 8.89 -10.97
C LEU A 60 -17.13 9.43 -9.84
N GLN A 61 -17.52 9.19 -8.59
CA GLN A 61 -16.71 9.57 -7.44
C GLN A 61 -15.35 8.84 -7.48
N THR A 62 -15.32 7.56 -7.82
CA THR A 62 -14.07 6.80 -7.98
C THR A 62 -13.20 7.39 -9.09
N PHE A 63 -13.77 7.73 -10.24
CA PHE A 63 -13.04 8.34 -11.35
C PHE A 63 -12.48 9.73 -10.99
N ILE A 64 -13.29 10.58 -10.34
CA ILE A 64 -12.85 11.91 -9.89
C ILE A 64 -11.73 11.78 -8.87
N LEU A 65 -11.87 10.87 -7.89
CA LEU A 65 -10.82 10.59 -6.91
C LEU A 65 -9.55 10.10 -7.60
N GLN A 66 -9.65 9.13 -8.52
CA GLN A 66 -8.48 8.65 -9.26
C GLN A 66 -7.79 9.78 -10.02
N ARG A 67 -8.54 10.65 -10.70
CA ARG A 67 -8.02 11.80 -11.44
C ARG A 67 -7.36 12.83 -10.55
N ASN A 68 -8.01 13.19 -9.44
CA ASN A 68 -7.48 14.17 -8.48
C ASN A 68 -6.24 13.64 -7.77
N HIS A 69 -6.18 12.33 -7.54
CA HIS A 69 -5.06 11.69 -6.87
C HIS A 69 -3.98 11.19 -7.84
N LEU A 70 -4.04 11.49 -9.14
CA LEU A 70 -2.98 11.08 -10.10
C LEU A 70 -1.60 11.55 -9.66
N HIS A 71 -1.51 12.67 -8.94
CA HIS A 71 -0.26 13.27 -8.50
C HIS A 71 0.29 12.68 -7.20
N ALA A 72 -0.46 11.81 -6.51
CA ALA A 72 0.05 11.18 -5.30
C ALA A 72 1.19 10.20 -5.65
N ILE A 73 2.41 10.52 -5.22
CA ILE A 73 3.65 9.78 -5.46
C ILE A 73 4.16 9.13 -4.18
N ILE A 74 4.82 7.98 -4.35
CA ILE A 74 5.55 7.33 -3.26
C ILE A 74 7.01 7.70 -3.35
N LYS A 75 7.59 8.13 -2.24
CA LYS A 75 9.02 8.44 -2.15
C LYS A 75 9.59 7.99 -0.81
N ARG A 76 10.90 7.79 -0.77
CA ARG A 76 11.62 7.54 0.49
C ARG A 76 11.60 8.77 1.38
N VAL A 77 11.62 8.54 2.69
CA VAL A 77 11.91 9.60 3.67
C VAL A 77 13.39 9.95 3.60
N GLU A 78 13.70 11.23 3.46
CA GLU A 78 15.09 11.70 3.31
C GLU A 78 15.56 12.58 4.46
N ASN A 79 14.63 13.22 5.17
CA ASN A 79 14.93 14.20 6.20
C ASN A 79 14.07 14.04 7.46
N ARG A 80 14.41 14.83 8.48
CA ARG A 80 13.81 14.78 9.81
C ARG A 80 12.35 15.27 9.80
N GLU A 81 12.04 16.25 8.97
CA GLU A 81 10.70 16.84 8.82
C GLU A 81 9.73 15.82 8.23
N GLU A 82 10.17 15.07 7.21
CA GLU A 82 9.42 13.97 6.61
C GLU A 82 9.18 12.82 7.58
N MET A 83 10.20 12.47 8.37
CA MET A 83 10.05 11.47 9.44
C MET A 83 9.08 11.93 10.52
N ARG A 84 9.09 13.22 10.87
CA ARG A 84 8.12 13.81 11.80
C ARG A 84 6.69 13.65 11.28
N ALA A 85 6.45 13.90 9.99
CA ALA A 85 5.14 13.69 9.38
C ALA A 85 4.69 12.20 9.45
N CYS A 86 5.61 11.24 9.29
CA CYS A 86 5.30 9.82 9.52
C CYS A 86 4.85 9.56 10.96
N LEU A 87 5.57 10.13 11.95
CA LEU A 87 5.27 9.95 13.37
C LEU A 87 3.92 10.57 13.75
N GLU A 88 3.59 11.73 13.21
CA GLU A 88 2.29 12.38 13.42
C GLU A 88 1.16 11.48 12.92
N ILE A 89 1.24 10.98 11.68
CA ILE A 89 0.24 10.05 11.12
C ILE A 89 0.17 8.77 11.96
N SER A 90 1.30 8.22 12.38
CA SER A 90 1.38 7.04 13.25
C SER A 90 0.66 7.26 14.58
N GLN A 91 0.89 8.41 15.21
CA GLN A 91 0.28 8.78 16.48
C GLN A 91 -1.24 8.94 16.33
N GLU A 92 -1.70 9.58 15.26
CA GLU A 92 -3.13 9.73 14.97
C GLU A 92 -3.82 8.38 14.70
N LEU A 93 -3.14 7.44 14.03
CA LEU A 93 -3.71 6.15 13.65
C LEU A 93 -3.70 5.10 14.77
N PHE A 94 -2.61 5.03 15.52
CA PHE A 94 -2.35 3.92 16.44
C PHE A 94 -2.45 4.34 17.91
N GLY A 95 -2.72 5.62 18.19
CA GLY A 95 -2.85 6.13 19.55
C GLY A 95 -1.60 5.89 20.40
N LEU A 96 -0.41 5.80 19.77
CA LEU A 96 0.84 5.59 20.48
C LEU A 96 1.02 6.71 21.53
N GLU A 97 1.40 6.33 22.74
CA GLU A 97 1.52 7.24 23.88
C GLU A 97 2.30 8.51 23.52
N ARG A 98 1.85 9.64 24.08
CA ARG A 98 2.49 10.96 23.98
C ARG A 98 3.78 10.97 24.80
N GLY A 99 4.77 10.18 24.37
CA GLY A 99 6.15 10.28 24.84
C GLY A 99 6.88 11.43 24.15
N ASP A 100 8.13 11.65 24.54
CA ASP A 100 9.03 12.61 23.91
C ASP A 100 9.10 12.35 22.39
N ILE A 101 8.57 13.29 21.60
CA ILE A 101 8.55 13.19 20.14
C ILE A 101 9.96 13.26 19.56
N GLU A 102 10.88 14.01 20.18
CA GLU A 102 12.24 14.16 19.68
C GLU A 102 13.03 12.87 19.91
N ALA A 103 12.89 12.23 21.07
CA ALA A 103 13.52 10.92 21.32
C ALA A 103 13.03 9.84 20.33
N ARG A 104 11.71 9.82 20.03
CA ARG A 104 11.15 8.90 19.03
C ARG A 104 11.66 9.21 17.63
N LEU A 105 11.75 10.49 17.28
CA LEU A 105 12.26 10.96 16.00
C LEU A 105 13.74 10.59 15.83
N ASP A 106 14.57 10.79 16.85
CA ASP A 106 15.98 10.37 16.84
C ASP A 106 16.14 8.87 16.66
N SER A 107 15.34 8.07 17.37
CA SER A 107 15.31 6.62 17.19
C SER A 107 14.98 6.24 15.75
N ARG A 108 13.97 6.86 15.11
CA ARG A 108 13.62 6.58 13.72
C ARG A 108 14.67 7.08 12.73
N MET A 109 15.31 8.21 13.01
CA MET A 109 16.40 8.72 12.18
C MET A 109 17.63 7.80 12.26
N ASN A 110 17.89 7.16 13.39
CA ASN A 110 18.97 6.15 13.50
C ASN A 110 18.65 4.89 12.68
N VAL A 111 17.39 4.46 12.65
CA VAL A 111 16.93 3.40 11.74
C VAL A 111 17.17 3.79 10.27
N LEU A 112 16.81 5.02 9.89
CA LEU A 112 17.00 5.52 8.52
C LEU A 112 18.50 5.61 8.15
N LYS A 113 19.38 5.96 9.10
CA LYS A 113 20.83 5.92 8.89
C LYS A 113 21.35 4.50 8.67
N ALA A 114 20.81 3.51 9.39
CA ALA A 114 21.20 2.11 9.23
C ALA A 114 20.77 1.56 7.87
N ASN A 115 19.55 1.90 7.43
CA ASN A 115 19.07 1.63 6.08
C ASN A 115 18.08 2.74 5.61
N PRO A 116 18.45 3.54 4.59
CA PRO A 116 17.60 4.62 4.05
C PRO A 116 16.30 4.14 3.38
N GLU A 117 16.17 2.84 3.10
CA GLU A 117 15.02 2.22 2.43
C GLU A 117 14.04 1.60 3.42
N THR A 118 13.85 2.24 4.59
CA THR A 118 12.99 1.74 5.67
C THR A 118 11.66 2.48 5.81
N TYR A 119 11.57 3.73 5.34
CA TYR A 119 10.35 4.56 5.42
C TYR A 119 10.02 5.18 4.07
N TYR A 120 8.74 5.11 3.72
CA TYR A 120 8.21 5.62 2.46
C TYR A 120 6.96 6.44 2.74
N LEU A 121 6.90 7.63 2.13
CA LEU A 121 5.77 8.53 2.18
C LEU A 121 4.94 8.40 0.92
N LEU A 122 3.63 8.46 1.08
CA LEU A 122 2.71 8.84 0.01
C LEU A 122 2.43 10.35 0.15
N LYS A 123 2.80 11.11 -0.88
CA LYS A 123 2.67 12.56 -0.91
C LYS A 123 1.85 13.00 -2.12
N ASP A 124 0.97 13.97 -1.94
CA ASP A 124 0.25 14.66 -3.02
C ASP A 124 0.57 16.15 -2.91
N ASP A 125 1.20 16.68 -3.95
CA ASP A 125 1.83 18.00 -4.01
C ASP A 125 2.69 18.34 -2.78
N TYR A 126 2.09 19.03 -1.81
CA TYR A 126 2.73 19.55 -0.60
C TYR A 126 2.35 18.79 0.66
N GLN A 127 1.39 17.86 0.59
CA GLN A 127 0.85 17.20 1.77
C GLN A 127 1.27 15.73 1.85
N VAL A 128 1.77 15.33 3.02
CA VAL A 128 1.91 13.91 3.36
C VAL A 128 0.53 13.33 3.64
N ILE A 129 0.17 12.32 2.84
CA ILE A 129 -1.12 11.65 2.90
C ILE A 129 -1.06 10.45 3.83
N GLY A 130 0.01 9.67 3.71
CA GLY A 130 0.18 8.40 4.37
C GLY A 130 1.62 7.95 4.28
N TYR A 131 1.92 6.81 4.89
CA TYR A 131 3.25 6.24 4.84
C TYR A 131 3.18 4.73 5.01
N PHE A 132 4.25 4.05 4.64
CA PHE A 132 4.53 2.70 5.10
C PHE A 132 6.00 2.59 5.52
N SER A 133 6.28 1.66 6.42
CA SER A 133 7.63 1.42 6.89
C SER A 133 7.93 -0.08 6.97
N ILE A 134 9.03 -0.47 6.35
CA ILE A 134 9.49 -1.84 6.23
C ILE A 134 10.87 -1.95 6.87
N MET A 135 11.07 -2.98 7.70
CA MET A 135 12.35 -3.23 8.34
C MET A 135 12.95 -4.49 7.72
N PRO A 136 14.03 -4.35 6.94
CA PRO A 136 14.82 -5.50 6.52
C PRO A 136 15.62 -6.01 7.72
N LEU A 137 15.23 -7.16 8.22
CA LEU A 137 15.87 -7.83 9.32
C LEU A 137 16.90 -8.83 8.79
N LYS A 138 18.01 -8.95 9.52
CA LYS A 138 18.95 -10.06 9.33
C LYS A 138 18.23 -11.39 9.58
N LYS A 139 18.68 -12.44 8.89
CA LYS A 139 18.12 -13.79 9.00
C LYS A 139 17.97 -14.25 10.45
N GLY A 140 16.78 -14.73 10.81
CA GLY A 140 16.46 -15.30 12.13
C GLY A 140 16.13 -14.27 13.20
N LYS A 141 16.06 -12.97 12.86
CA LYS A 141 15.66 -11.92 13.79
C LYS A 141 14.15 -11.70 13.81
N LEU A 142 13.43 -12.15 12.79
CA LEU A 142 12.00 -11.88 12.66
C LEU A 142 11.17 -12.46 13.82
N GLU A 143 11.43 -13.69 14.26
CA GLU A 143 10.72 -14.31 15.39
C GLU A 143 10.87 -13.50 16.68
N GLY A 144 12.09 -13.04 16.97
CA GLY A 144 12.37 -12.21 18.13
C GLY A 144 11.59 -10.91 18.08
N VAL A 145 11.50 -10.28 16.90
CA VAL A 145 10.71 -9.06 16.69
C VAL A 145 9.20 -9.30 16.84
N LEU A 146 8.69 -10.40 16.30
CA LEU A 146 7.27 -10.74 16.37
C LEU A 146 6.81 -11.16 17.78
N GLY A 147 7.73 -11.71 18.59
CA GLY A 147 7.48 -12.11 19.97
C GLY A 147 7.50 -10.97 21.00
N GLN A 148 7.88 -9.75 20.61
CA GLN A 148 7.89 -8.60 21.52
C GLN A 148 6.49 -8.01 21.73
N THR A 149 6.18 -7.62 22.97
CA THR A 149 5.04 -6.74 23.27
C THR A 149 5.30 -5.33 22.72
N LEU A 150 4.27 -4.48 22.73
CA LEU A 150 4.42 -3.10 22.26
C LEU A 150 5.04 -2.20 23.34
N PRO A 151 5.85 -1.20 22.94
CA PRO A 151 6.34 -0.95 21.58
C PRO A 151 7.45 -1.95 21.15
N VAL A 152 7.44 -2.35 19.88
CA VAL A 152 8.52 -3.19 19.32
C VAL A 152 9.81 -2.38 19.24
N LYS A 153 10.88 -2.94 19.80
CA LYS A 153 12.24 -2.42 19.68
C LYS A 153 13.01 -3.27 18.68
N ILE A 154 13.61 -2.60 17.70
CA ILE A 154 14.47 -3.22 16.70
C ILE A 154 15.80 -2.50 16.78
N ASP A 155 16.83 -3.22 17.17
CA ASP A 155 18.19 -2.68 17.27
C ASP A 155 18.72 -2.41 15.86
N THR A 156 19.45 -1.31 15.69
CA THR A 156 19.97 -0.89 14.37
C THR A 156 20.93 -1.92 13.77
N GLU A 157 21.57 -2.73 14.62
CA GLU A 157 22.48 -3.81 14.26
C GLU A 157 21.72 -5.00 13.67
N ASP A 158 20.43 -5.15 13.93
CA ASP A 158 19.60 -6.21 13.36
C ASP A 158 18.98 -5.82 12.01
N ILE A 159 19.16 -4.55 11.60
CA ILE A 159 18.71 -4.04 10.30
C ILE A 159 19.74 -4.38 9.23
N ALA A 160 19.31 -5.10 8.21
CA ALA A 160 20.12 -5.46 7.05
C ALA A 160 20.07 -4.36 5.98
N LYS A 161 21.09 -4.31 5.13
CA LYS A 161 21.07 -3.54 3.88
C LYS A 161 20.48 -4.38 2.75
N PHE A 162 19.94 -3.70 1.73
CA PHE A 162 19.42 -4.33 0.52
C PHE A 162 20.53 -4.55 -0.52
N ASP A 163 21.52 -5.35 -0.15
CA ASP A 163 22.63 -5.70 -1.04
C ASP A 163 22.29 -6.95 -1.88
N SER A 164 22.75 -6.99 -3.12
CA SER A 164 22.58 -8.14 -4.02
C SER A 164 23.16 -9.42 -3.40
N GLY A 165 22.43 -10.53 -3.52
CA GLY A 165 22.77 -11.85 -2.97
C GLY A 165 22.61 -11.97 -1.45
N LYS A 166 22.15 -10.93 -0.74
CA LYS A 166 21.88 -11.00 0.70
C LYS A 166 20.46 -11.48 0.98
N GLN A 167 20.36 -12.38 1.95
CA GLN A 167 19.11 -12.87 2.50
C GLN A 167 18.60 -11.93 3.60
N VAL A 168 17.34 -11.52 3.51
CA VAL A 168 16.65 -10.66 4.46
C VAL A 168 15.26 -11.18 4.78
N GLU A 169 14.73 -10.74 5.92
CA GLU A 169 13.33 -10.94 6.30
C GLU A 169 12.67 -9.58 6.46
N LEU A 170 11.48 -9.39 5.89
CA LEU A 170 10.82 -8.09 5.88
C LEU A 170 9.76 -8.02 6.97
N TYR A 171 9.90 -7.06 7.87
CA TYR A 171 8.86 -6.73 8.84
C TYR A 171 8.18 -5.40 8.49
N LEU A 172 6.92 -5.47 8.06
CA LEU A 172 6.07 -4.30 7.81
C LEU A 172 5.61 -3.74 9.16
N THR A 173 6.34 -2.73 9.64
CA THR A 173 6.15 -2.15 10.98
C THR A 173 4.89 -1.28 11.07
N ALA A 174 4.59 -0.53 10.02
CA ALA A 174 3.41 0.31 9.93
C ALA A 174 3.05 0.58 8.47
N MET A 175 1.77 0.76 8.22
CA MET A 175 1.24 1.30 6.98
C MET A 175 -0.09 1.96 7.30
N GLY A 176 -0.31 3.16 6.77
CA GLY A 176 -1.54 3.88 7.03
C GLY A 176 -1.67 5.18 6.27
N VAL A 177 -2.93 5.57 6.08
CA VAL A 177 -3.34 6.86 5.51
C VAL A 177 -3.85 7.73 6.64
N SER A 178 -3.47 9.01 6.66
CA SER A 178 -3.88 9.96 7.69
C SER A 178 -5.41 9.92 7.93
N PRO A 179 -5.85 9.92 9.20
CA PRO A 179 -7.27 9.86 9.53
C PRO A 179 -8.08 11.07 9.05
N LYS A 180 -7.45 12.19 8.68
CA LYS A 180 -8.10 13.41 8.15
C LYS A 180 -8.86 13.19 6.84
N PHE A 181 -8.52 12.16 6.07
CA PHE A 181 -9.17 11.85 4.80
C PHE A 181 -10.46 11.07 4.99
N LYS A 182 -11.41 11.25 4.06
CA LYS A 182 -12.67 10.49 4.03
C LYS A 182 -12.40 9.03 3.68
N THR A 183 -13.35 8.16 4.00
CA THR A 183 -13.21 6.70 3.78
C THR A 183 -12.89 6.34 2.33
N ASP A 184 -13.52 7.00 1.35
CA ASP A 184 -13.27 6.69 -0.06
C ASP A 184 -11.87 7.15 -0.52
N GLU A 185 -11.42 8.33 -0.08
CA GLU A 185 -10.05 8.80 -0.31
C GLU A 185 -9.03 7.85 0.33
N LYS A 186 -9.26 7.43 1.58
CA LYS A 186 -8.41 6.46 2.28
C LYS A 186 -8.27 5.14 1.53
N ARG A 187 -9.35 4.65 0.88
CA ARG A 187 -9.28 3.44 0.06
C ARG A 187 -8.38 3.63 -1.15
N VAL A 188 -8.50 4.75 -1.86
CA VAL A 188 -7.65 5.06 -3.02
C VAL A 188 -6.18 5.20 -2.59
N TYR A 189 -5.91 5.96 -1.54
CA TYR A 189 -4.56 6.15 -1.02
C TYR A 189 -3.97 4.88 -0.41
N GLY A 190 -4.79 4.08 0.28
CA GLY A 190 -4.39 2.77 0.79
C GLY A 190 -3.99 1.84 -0.36
N SER A 191 -4.77 1.80 -1.44
CA SER A 191 -4.42 1.07 -2.66
C SER A 191 -3.07 1.52 -3.22
N LYS A 192 -2.82 2.84 -3.27
CA LYS A 192 -1.52 3.36 -3.71
C LYS A 192 -0.36 2.92 -2.83
N LEU A 193 -0.49 2.98 -1.50
CA LEU A 193 0.54 2.50 -0.57
C LEU A 193 0.86 1.02 -0.80
N ILE A 194 -0.16 0.20 -1.01
CA ILE A 194 0.01 -1.23 -1.29
C ILE A 194 0.72 -1.45 -2.63
N SER A 195 0.29 -0.76 -3.68
CA SER A 195 0.96 -0.81 -4.99
C SER A 195 2.44 -0.45 -4.89
N GLY A 196 2.78 0.64 -4.18
CA GLY A 196 4.18 1.01 -3.99
C GLY A 196 4.99 0.04 -3.13
N LEU A 197 4.37 -0.58 -2.12
CA LEU A 197 5.02 -1.66 -1.36
C LEU A 197 5.30 -2.87 -2.25
N VAL A 198 4.35 -3.25 -3.11
CA VAL A 198 4.51 -4.34 -4.08
C VAL A 198 5.62 -4.01 -5.09
N GLU A 199 5.62 -2.81 -5.66
CA GLU A 199 6.65 -2.33 -6.58
C GLU A 199 8.04 -2.36 -5.92
N LEU A 200 8.15 -1.93 -4.66
CA LEU A 200 9.38 -2.00 -3.89
C LEU A 200 9.87 -3.45 -3.74
N ILE A 201 8.98 -4.39 -3.38
CA ILE A 201 9.35 -5.80 -3.22
C ILE A 201 9.85 -6.38 -4.55
N ILE A 202 9.17 -6.08 -5.67
CA ILE A 202 9.60 -6.53 -7.00
C ILE A 202 10.96 -5.91 -7.37
N ASP A 203 11.15 -4.62 -7.10
CA ASP A 203 12.41 -3.92 -7.31
C ASP A 203 13.57 -4.53 -6.50
N LEU A 204 13.33 -4.94 -5.26
CA LEU A 204 14.31 -5.70 -4.46
C LEU A 204 14.72 -7.01 -5.15
N GLY A 205 13.78 -7.71 -5.79
CA GLY A 205 14.06 -8.87 -6.62
C GLY A 205 14.98 -8.54 -7.80
N LYS A 206 14.67 -7.46 -8.54
CA LYS A 206 15.51 -6.99 -9.66
C LYS A 206 16.93 -6.64 -9.22
N ARG A 207 17.11 -6.19 -7.98
CA ARG A 207 18.40 -5.88 -7.37
C ARG A 207 19.14 -7.10 -6.80
N GLY A 208 18.58 -8.30 -6.91
CA GLY A 208 19.20 -9.53 -6.40
C GLY A 208 19.02 -9.75 -4.90
N VAL A 209 18.11 -9.03 -4.24
CA VAL A 209 17.86 -9.21 -2.80
C VAL A 209 16.97 -10.42 -2.55
N ILE A 210 17.42 -11.32 -1.68
CA ILE A 210 16.72 -12.57 -1.37
C ILE A 210 15.82 -12.35 -0.15
N ILE A 211 14.51 -12.37 -0.34
CA ILE A 211 13.52 -12.18 0.72
C ILE A 211 13.00 -13.57 1.11
N GLU A 212 13.18 -13.96 2.37
CA GLU A 212 12.72 -15.25 2.87
C GLU A 212 11.25 -15.19 3.32
N ARG A 213 10.93 -14.19 4.15
CA ARG A 213 9.60 -13.99 4.72
C ARG A 213 9.22 -12.52 4.75
N ILE A 214 7.92 -12.27 4.65
CA ILE A 214 7.33 -10.95 4.88
C ILE A 214 6.32 -11.10 6.00
N ALA A 215 6.43 -10.30 7.05
CA ALA A 215 5.53 -10.38 8.19
C ALA A 215 5.01 -9.01 8.62
N ALA A 216 3.83 -9.03 9.23
CA ALA A 216 3.18 -7.86 9.78
C ALA A 216 2.36 -8.25 11.02
N ARG A 217 2.02 -7.26 11.84
CA ARG A 217 1.10 -7.41 12.96
C ARG A 217 0.01 -6.36 12.92
N SER A 218 -1.24 -6.77 13.18
CA SER A 218 -2.35 -5.82 13.24
C SER A 218 -3.44 -6.28 14.23
N ASN A 219 -4.02 -5.31 14.91
CA ASN A 219 -5.25 -5.44 15.69
C ASN A 219 -6.38 -4.55 15.14
N MET A 220 -6.11 -3.76 14.08
CA MET A 220 -7.08 -2.88 13.46
C MET A 220 -7.92 -3.66 12.46
N PRO A 221 -9.26 -3.57 12.48
CA PRO A 221 -10.12 -4.30 11.55
C PRO A 221 -9.76 -4.10 10.07
N ASP A 222 -9.44 -2.86 9.68
CA ASP A 222 -9.00 -2.55 8.31
C ASP A 222 -7.66 -3.19 7.97
N GLY A 223 -6.68 -3.13 8.88
CA GLY A 223 -5.37 -3.76 8.68
C GLY A 223 -5.47 -5.28 8.55
N ILE A 224 -6.30 -5.93 9.38
CA ILE A 224 -6.57 -7.36 9.31
C ILE A 224 -7.20 -7.75 7.97
N ARG A 225 -8.24 -7.01 7.53
CA ARG A 225 -8.88 -7.25 6.23
C ARG A 225 -7.87 -7.10 5.10
N LEU A 226 -7.02 -6.08 5.18
CA LEU A 226 -6.01 -5.80 4.18
C LEU A 226 -4.97 -6.92 4.08
N MET A 227 -4.40 -7.37 5.20
CA MET A 227 -3.41 -8.46 5.20
C MET A 227 -3.99 -9.73 4.57
N LYS A 228 -5.22 -10.10 4.93
CA LYS A 228 -5.91 -11.24 4.34
C LYS A 228 -6.14 -11.07 2.84
N HIS A 229 -6.53 -9.87 2.41
CA HIS A 229 -6.78 -9.58 1.00
C HIS A 229 -5.51 -9.65 0.13
N ILE A 230 -4.36 -9.22 0.66
CA ILE A 230 -3.06 -9.31 -0.04
C ILE A 230 -2.53 -10.75 -0.10
N GLY A 231 -3.08 -11.67 0.71
CA GLY A 231 -2.70 -13.08 0.72
C GLY A 231 -1.77 -13.47 1.87
N PHE A 232 -1.64 -12.64 2.91
CA PHE A 232 -0.93 -13.08 4.11
C PHE A 232 -1.67 -14.23 4.78
N THR A 233 -0.90 -15.21 5.26
CA THR A 233 -1.41 -16.26 6.14
C THR A 233 -1.37 -15.77 7.57
N GLU A 234 -2.52 -15.85 8.25
CA GLU A 234 -2.56 -15.60 9.68
C GLU A 234 -2.00 -16.80 10.43
N VAL A 235 -1.00 -16.54 11.27
CA VAL A 235 -0.38 -17.56 12.12
C VAL A 235 -0.84 -17.36 13.56
N ARG A 236 -0.60 -18.36 14.41
CA ARG A 236 -0.87 -18.24 15.83
C ARG A 236 -0.17 -16.97 16.37
N PRO A 237 -0.89 -16.05 17.03
CA PRO A 237 -0.29 -14.84 17.52
C PRO A 237 0.79 -15.18 18.56
N LEU A 238 1.95 -14.52 18.44
CA LEU A 238 3.03 -14.66 19.42
C LEU A 238 2.82 -13.78 20.65
N THR A 239 1.93 -12.79 20.56
CA THR A 239 1.53 -11.94 21.68
C THR A 239 0.01 -11.76 21.69
N PRO A 240 -0.64 -11.59 22.85
CA PRO A 240 -2.10 -11.54 22.93
C PRO A 240 -2.72 -10.28 22.30
N GLU A 241 -1.95 -9.21 22.11
CA GLU A 241 -2.48 -7.90 21.72
C GLU A 241 -2.69 -7.74 20.21
N ARG A 242 -1.99 -8.53 19.38
CA ARG A 242 -2.01 -8.39 17.92
C ARG A 242 -2.00 -9.73 17.21
N ARG A 243 -2.71 -9.77 16.09
CA ARG A 243 -2.68 -10.91 15.15
C ARG A 243 -1.42 -10.82 14.30
N THR A 244 -0.79 -11.96 14.04
CA THR A 244 0.43 -12.07 13.26
C THR A 244 0.10 -12.63 11.88
N PHE A 245 0.66 -12.00 10.85
CA PHE A 245 0.46 -12.33 9.45
C PHE A 245 1.81 -12.57 8.79
N ILE A 246 1.97 -13.66 8.05
CA ILE A 246 3.22 -14.03 7.37
C ILE A 246 2.94 -14.42 5.91
N ILE A 247 3.87 -14.06 5.02
CA ILE A 247 4.04 -14.63 3.69
C ILE A 247 5.40 -15.33 3.70
N ASP A 248 5.38 -16.66 3.56
CA ASP A 248 6.57 -17.43 3.24
C ASP A 248 6.83 -17.33 1.74
N VAL A 249 7.92 -16.69 1.35
CA VAL A 249 8.14 -16.32 -0.06
C VAL A 249 8.31 -17.56 -0.93
N GLU A 250 9.11 -18.53 -0.50
CA GLU A 250 9.42 -19.74 -1.27
C GLU A 250 8.17 -20.55 -1.69
N PRO A 251 7.26 -20.97 -0.79
CA PRO A 251 6.06 -21.72 -1.19
C PRO A 251 4.93 -20.84 -1.74
N SER A 252 5.02 -19.50 -1.64
CA SER A 252 3.92 -18.62 -2.01
C SER A 252 3.67 -18.55 -3.52
N GLY A 253 2.40 -18.70 -3.88
CA GLY A 253 1.85 -18.49 -5.23
C GLY A 253 1.16 -17.13 -5.42
N ILE A 254 1.34 -16.18 -4.48
CA ILE A 254 0.71 -14.86 -4.58
C ILE A 254 1.27 -14.13 -5.82
N PRO A 255 0.43 -13.49 -6.68
CA PRO A 255 0.88 -12.95 -7.96
C PRO A 255 2.09 -12.01 -7.89
N PHE A 256 2.16 -11.10 -6.91
CA PHE A 256 3.31 -10.21 -6.77
C PHE A 256 4.57 -10.92 -6.28
N VAL A 257 4.42 -11.99 -5.49
CA VAL A 257 5.55 -12.83 -5.04
C VAL A 257 6.13 -13.60 -6.23
N LEU A 258 5.29 -14.09 -7.15
CA LEU A 258 5.75 -14.70 -8.40
C LEU A 258 6.52 -13.70 -9.28
N GLN A 259 6.05 -12.45 -9.37
CA GLN A 259 6.77 -11.38 -10.09
C GLN A 259 8.12 -11.07 -9.44
N TYR A 260 8.17 -11.01 -8.11
CA TYR A 260 9.41 -10.86 -7.36
C TYR A 260 10.39 -12.01 -7.65
N LYS A 261 9.95 -13.27 -7.57
CA LYS A 261 10.79 -14.45 -7.84
C LYS A 261 11.38 -14.42 -9.25
N LYS A 262 10.54 -14.12 -10.25
CA LYS A 262 10.98 -13.95 -11.63
C LYS A 262 12.05 -12.86 -11.76
N ALA A 263 11.82 -11.70 -11.14
CA ALA A 263 12.80 -10.61 -11.14
C ALA A 263 14.13 -10.99 -10.46
N LEU A 264 14.07 -11.78 -9.39
CA LEU A 264 15.25 -12.31 -8.69
C LEU A 264 16.05 -13.28 -9.56
N GLU A 265 15.39 -14.21 -10.25
CA GLU A 265 16.02 -15.14 -11.19
C GLU A 265 16.75 -14.40 -12.33
N GLU A 266 16.08 -13.42 -12.95
CA GLU A 266 16.66 -12.58 -14.02
C GLU A 266 17.93 -11.82 -13.54
N SER A 267 17.92 -11.30 -12.31
CA SER A 267 19.07 -10.61 -11.72
C SER A 267 20.27 -11.54 -11.45
N SER A 268 19.99 -12.79 -11.06
CA SER A 268 21.00 -13.81 -10.76
C SER A 268 21.73 -14.24 -12.05
N MET A 269 20.99 -14.45 -13.13
CA MET A 269 21.56 -14.79 -14.45
C MET A 269 22.45 -13.68 -15.01
N SER A 270 22.06 -12.42 -14.84
CA SER A 270 22.84 -11.26 -15.31
C SER A 270 24.20 -11.19 -14.62
N THR A 271 24.23 -11.47 -13.31
CA THR A 271 25.46 -11.47 -12.50
C THR A 271 26.42 -12.60 -12.89
N GLU A 272 25.91 -13.78 -13.25
CA GLU A 272 26.75 -14.90 -13.70
C GLU A 272 27.42 -14.64 -15.06
N LEU A 273 26.69 -14.02 -16.00
CA LEU A 273 27.21 -13.69 -17.34
C LEU A 273 28.36 -12.67 -17.29
N GLU A 274 28.26 -11.65 -16.45
CA GLU A 274 29.32 -10.65 -16.26
C GLU A 274 30.62 -11.24 -15.70
N GLN A 275 30.55 -12.32 -14.91
CA GLN A 275 31.72 -12.96 -14.31
C GLN A 275 32.45 -13.96 -15.23
N GLN A 276 31.85 -14.41 -16.34
CA GLN A 276 32.47 -15.34 -17.27
C GLN A 276 33.70 -14.80 -18.04
N PRO A 277 33.70 -13.58 -18.61
CA PRO A 277 34.83 -13.09 -19.41
C PRO A 277 36.13 -12.93 -18.60
N GLU A 278 36.05 -12.54 -17.31
CA GLU A 278 37.24 -12.44 -16.46
C GLU A 278 37.91 -13.81 -16.21
N LYS A 279 37.11 -14.87 -16.07
CA LYS A 279 37.63 -16.23 -15.87
C LYS A 279 38.35 -16.74 -17.11
N VAL A 280 37.86 -16.40 -18.31
CA VAL A 280 38.52 -16.74 -19.59
C VAL A 280 39.82 -15.96 -19.77
N ALA A 281 39.86 -14.67 -19.39
CA ALA A 281 41.07 -13.84 -19.45
C ALA A 281 42.18 -14.34 -18.51
N LYS A 282 41.84 -14.68 -17.25
CA LYS A 282 42.81 -15.25 -16.27
C LYS A 282 43.34 -16.62 -16.67
N LYS A 283 42.58 -17.42 -17.44
CA LYS A 283 43.03 -18.73 -17.93
C LYS A 283 44.05 -18.59 -19.08
N ARG A 284 43.96 -17.55 -19.91
CA ARG A 284 44.90 -17.28 -21.01
C ARG A 284 46.22 -16.66 -20.55
N SER A 285 46.25 -15.93 -19.43
CA SER A 285 47.50 -15.36 -18.89
C SER A 285 48.38 -16.41 -18.19
N ARG A 286 47.79 -17.45 -17.59
CA ARG A 286 48.53 -18.55 -16.95
C ARG A 286 49.13 -19.58 -17.90
N SER A 287 48.73 -19.58 -19.18
CA SER A 287 49.28 -20.50 -20.19
C SER A 287 50.45 -19.92 -20.99
N ARG A 288 50.93 -18.73 -20.64
CA ARG A 288 52.03 -18.02 -21.33
C ARG A 288 53.26 -17.77 -20.45
N SER A 289 53.24 -18.26 -19.21
CA SER A 289 54.32 -18.21 -18.22
C SER A 289 54.81 -19.63 -17.96
#